data_AF-E5X4K3-F1
#
_entry.id   AF-E5X4K3-F1
#
_cell.length_a   1.000
_cell.length_b   1.000
_cell.length_c   1.000
_cell.angle_alpha   90.00
_cell.angle_beta   90.00
_cell.angle_gamma   90.00
#
_symmetry.space_group_name_H-M   'P 1'
#
loop_
_entity.id
_entity.type
_entity.pdbx_description
1 polymer ?
#
loop_
_entity_poly.entity_id
_entity_poly.type
_entity_poly.pdbx_seq_one_letter_code
_entity_poly.pdbx_strand_id
1 'polypeptide(L)'
;WCTYTYGYTPDMELHVNDEFWRIYDSSYCRGNFGSCMTDEDRTSFYYSSVKAKAAYITDKTGLIVARAILFTDVTDQDGKKWRLLERQYSSESDDVLKRLLVDKLIQEGYIDGYKVIGASCHDANSFVEIDGNSLSDRKFEIECNLEETDTLSYQDSFKWYSYSRSKAYNYENPDSSYNLDTTDLNLYGDTDEDGSPWDEYHQYDCDETTLCYLHGNAINVDSENLDDFLWISSTGEYHHKDDCVCCDNCGENLLEGDAEYSEVTEEHYCCKECMEKAEDTFKQKNWYYSEYDDEWYESLDDITRINIWNESESIYEEKSIHVDTLNRLIGNEDAWEFGEDVFDEVNPSTNLPYGYKLKKEMNHEYATVEEAV
;
A
#
# COMPACT_ATOMS: atom_id res chain seq x y z
N TRP A 1 -43.22 27.19 2.41
CA TRP A 1 -44.49 27.32 1.66
C TRP A 1 -45.30 28.61 1.95
N CYS A 2 -44.67 29.69 2.46
CA CYS A 2 -45.32 31.02 2.61
C CYS A 2 -44.50 32.20 2.04
N THR A 3 -43.41 31.96 1.32
CA THR A 3 -42.54 33.05 0.79
C THR A 3 -42.56 33.18 -0.73
N TYR A 4 -43.20 32.27 -1.46
CA TYR A 4 -43.21 32.29 -2.94
C TYR A 4 -44.61 32.21 -3.58
N THR A 5 -45.68 32.17 -2.78
CA THR A 5 -47.07 32.12 -3.27
C THR A 5 -47.68 33.49 -3.58
N TYR A 6 -46.92 34.59 -3.50
CA TYR A 6 -47.40 35.92 -3.85
C TYR A 6 -46.38 36.69 -4.69
N GLY A 7 -46.48 36.55 -6.02
CA GLY A 7 -46.22 37.65 -6.96
C GLY A 7 -44.82 38.24 -7.07
N TYR A 8 -43.78 37.55 -6.58
CA TYR A 8 -42.39 37.96 -6.79
C TYR A 8 -41.57 36.71 -7.16
N THR A 9 -41.70 36.26 -8.41
CA THR A 9 -40.63 35.45 -9.00
C THR A 9 -39.43 36.38 -9.15
N PRO A 10 -38.27 36.09 -8.54
CA PRO A 10 -37.03 36.78 -8.85
C PRO A 10 -36.85 36.82 -10.38
N ASP A 11 -36.22 37.86 -10.92
CA ASP A 11 -35.86 37.98 -12.35
C ASP A 11 -35.08 36.73 -12.80
N MET A 12 -35.80 35.70 -13.19
CA MET A 12 -35.30 34.38 -13.55
C MET A 12 -35.99 33.94 -14.83
N GLU A 13 -35.18 33.68 -15.83
CA GLU A 13 -35.61 33.34 -17.19
C GLU A 13 -35.59 31.82 -17.36
N LEU A 14 -36.69 31.27 -17.91
CA LEU A 14 -36.80 29.87 -18.28
C LEU A 14 -36.22 29.66 -19.68
N HIS A 15 -35.44 28.61 -19.84
CA HIS A 15 -34.87 28.19 -21.11
C HIS A 15 -35.21 26.71 -21.35
N VAL A 16 -35.71 26.41 -22.56
CA VAL A 16 -35.94 25.04 -23.05
C VAL A 16 -35.38 24.93 -24.47
N ASN A 17 -34.22 24.31 -24.62
CA ASN A 17 -33.47 24.29 -25.88
C ASN A 17 -32.55 23.06 -25.99
N ASP A 18 -31.63 23.09 -26.97
CA ASP A 18 -30.66 22.01 -27.24
C ASP A 18 -29.27 22.26 -26.62
N GLU A 19 -29.15 23.22 -25.70
CA GLU A 19 -27.89 23.58 -25.04
C GLU A 19 -27.54 22.63 -23.87
N PHE A 20 -27.45 21.33 -24.15
CA PHE A 20 -27.10 20.33 -23.14
C PHE A 20 -25.72 20.57 -22.52
N TRP A 21 -24.73 20.93 -23.34
CA TRP A 21 -23.38 21.31 -22.90
C TRP A 21 -23.42 22.38 -21.79
N ARG A 22 -24.29 23.38 -21.96
CA ARG A 22 -24.39 24.51 -21.05
C ARG A 22 -24.96 24.12 -19.69
N ILE A 23 -25.92 23.20 -19.67
CA ILE A 23 -26.47 22.74 -18.41
C ILE A 23 -25.49 21.83 -17.67
N TYR A 24 -24.48 21.22 -18.29
CA TYR A 24 -23.50 20.36 -17.62
C TYR A 24 -22.13 21.01 -17.37
N ASP A 25 -21.87 22.20 -17.93
CA ASP A 25 -20.66 22.99 -17.69
C ASP A 25 -20.80 23.81 -16.39
N SER A 26 -19.93 23.53 -15.42
CA SER A 26 -19.94 24.18 -14.10
C SER A 26 -19.69 25.69 -14.17
N SER A 27 -19.01 26.19 -15.22
CA SER A 27 -18.75 27.63 -15.39
C SER A 27 -20.02 28.44 -15.67
N TYR A 28 -21.09 27.79 -16.15
CA TYR A 28 -22.41 28.40 -16.35
C TYR A 28 -23.34 28.18 -15.16
N CYS A 29 -22.94 27.42 -14.15
CA CYS A 29 -23.75 27.07 -12.99
C CYS A 29 -23.42 27.96 -11.79
N ARG A 30 -24.45 28.37 -11.05
CA ARG A 30 -24.28 29.09 -9.78
C ARG A 30 -24.08 28.10 -8.65
N GLY A 31 -22.84 27.89 -8.22
CA GLY A 31 -22.52 26.99 -7.10
C GLY A 31 -22.61 25.51 -7.50
N ASN A 32 -22.68 24.63 -6.51
CA ASN A 32 -22.62 23.18 -6.74
C ASN A 32 -24.02 22.58 -6.91
N PHE A 33 -24.19 21.71 -7.89
CA PHE A 33 -25.45 21.04 -8.23
C PHE A 33 -25.49 19.56 -7.77
N GLY A 34 -24.38 19.02 -7.26
CA GLY A 34 -24.31 17.66 -6.71
C GLY A 34 -24.56 16.56 -7.74
N SER A 35 -24.13 16.77 -8.98
CA SER A 35 -24.35 15.89 -10.13
C SER A 35 -23.03 15.30 -10.60
N CYS A 36 -22.91 13.97 -10.62
CA CYS A 36 -21.75 13.23 -11.15
C CYS A 36 -21.50 13.47 -12.65
N MET A 37 -22.48 13.98 -13.37
CA MET A 37 -22.38 14.24 -14.82
C MET A 37 -21.85 15.65 -15.17
N THR A 38 -21.48 16.45 -14.17
CA THR A 38 -21.02 17.84 -14.41
C THR A 38 -19.57 17.81 -14.91
N ASP A 39 -19.26 18.56 -15.96
CA ASP A 39 -17.93 18.64 -16.60
C ASP A 39 -17.38 17.32 -17.19
N GLU A 40 -18.22 16.29 -17.33
CA GLU A 40 -17.84 14.97 -17.86
C GLU A 40 -17.85 14.87 -19.41
N ASP A 41 -18.22 15.94 -20.11
CA ASP A 41 -18.39 15.97 -21.59
C ASP A 41 -19.33 14.90 -22.18
N ARG A 42 -20.28 14.40 -21.37
CA ARG A 42 -21.23 13.33 -21.76
C ARG A 42 -22.53 13.82 -22.37
N THR A 43 -22.53 15.03 -22.93
CA THR A 43 -23.75 15.70 -23.39
C THR A 43 -24.24 15.23 -24.77
N SER A 44 -23.36 14.59 -25.54
CA SER A 44 -23.67 13.97 -26.83
C SER A 44 -24.78 12.92 -26.74
N PHE A 45 -24.90 12.21 -25.62
CA PHE A 45 -26.00 11.28 -25.34
C PHE A 45 -27.37 11.92 -25.56
N TYR A 46 -27.62 13.10 -24.98
CA TYR A 46 -28.92 13.77 -25.08
C TYR A 46 -29.15 14.44 -26.43
N TYR A 47 -28.07 14.76 -27.15
CA TYR A 47 -28.15 15.35 -28.47
C TYR A 47 -28.46 14.32 -29.56
N SER A 48 -27.84 13.14 -29.47
CA SER A 48 -27.84 12.14 -30.55
C SER A 48 -28.72 10.94 -30.25
N SER A 49 -28.80 10.52 -28.99
CA SER A 49 -29.31 9.20 -28.65
C SER A 49 -30.77 9.21 -28.20
N VAL A 50 -31.25 10.29 -27.59
CA VAL A 50 -32.63 10.38 -27.06
C VAL A 50 -33.32 11.67 -27.48
N LYS A 51 -34.65 11.62 -27.65
CA LYS A 51 -35.46 12.82 -27.94
C LYS A 51 -35.67 13.65 -26.67
N ALA A 52 -34.71 14.53 -26.37
CA ALA A 52 -34.73 15.37 -25.19
C ALA A 52 -34.55 16.87 -25.49
N LYS A 53 -34.73 17.71 -24.46
CA LYS A 53 -34.35 19.12 -24.39
C LYS A 53 -33.69 19.42 -23.04
N ALA A 54 -32.76 20.36 -23.03
CA ALA A 54 -32.25 20.95 -21.81
C ALA A 54 -33.30 21.95 -21.27
N ALA A 55 -33.70 21.81 -20.01
CA ALA A 55 -34.62 22.72 -19.34
C ALA A 55 -33.93 23.33 -18.12
N TYR A 56 -33.82 24.65 -18.07
CA TYR A 56 -33.11 25.32 -16.99
C TYR A 56 -33.62 26.75 -16.74
N ILE A 57 -33.37 27.25 -15.52
CA ILE A 57 -33.63 28.65 -15.17
C ILE A 57 -32.31 29.35 -14.83
N THR A 58 -32.19 30.59 -15.28
CA THR A 58 -31.02 31.45 -15.00
C THR A 58 -31.40 32.57 -14.04
N ASP A 59 -30.45 33.07 -13.27
CA ASP A 59 -30.64 34.30 -12.49
C ASP A 59 -30.30 35.57 -13.29
N LYS A 60 -30.44 36.73 -12.66
CA LYS A 60 -30.10 38.04 -13.26
C LYS A 60 -28.66 38.18 -13.76
N THR A 61 -27.74 37.31 -13.34
CA THR A 61 -26.34 37.29 -13.79
C THR A 61 -26.14 36.38 -15.01
N GLY A 62 -27.17 35.65 -15.42
CA GLY A 62 -27.14 34.70 -16.53
C GLY A 62 -26.64 33.30 -16.15
N LEU A 63 -26.38 33.06 -14.85
CA LEU A 63 -25.95 31.76 -14.34
C LEU A 63 -27.16 30.86 -14.08
N ILE A 64 -27.00 29.57 -14.39
CA ILE A 64 -27.99 28.54 -14.16
C ILE A 64 -28.13 28.30 -12.66
N VAL A 65 -29.37 28.29 -12.16
CA VAL A 65 -29.70 28.05 -10.75
C VAL A 65 -30.52 26.78 -10.53
N ALA A 66 -31.21 26.29 -11.57
CA ALA A 66 -31.77 24.94 -11.61
C ALA A 66 -31.82 24.41 -13.05
N ARG A 67 -31.66 23.10 -13.21
CA ARG A 67 -31.59 22.39 -14.50
C ARG A 67 -32.25 21.02 -14.42
N ALA A 68 -32.70 20.51 -15.56
CA ALA A 68 -33.20 19.15 -15.74
C ALA A 68 -33.17 18.76 -17.23
N ILE A 69 -33.23 17.45 -17.49
CA ILE A 69 -33.50 16.91 -18.82
C ILE A 69 -35.00 16.78 -19.01
N LEU A 70 -35.51 17.26 -20.14
CA LEU A 70 -36.90 17.09 -20.56
C LEU A 70 -36.96 16.07 -21.69
N PHE A 71 -37.50 14.88 -21.42
CA PHE A 71 -37.82 13.91 -22.47
C PHE A 71 -39.11 14.32 -23.18
N THR A 72 -39.08 14.35 -24.52
CA THR A 72 -40.14 14.98 -25.32
C THR A 72 -41.07 14.00 -26.04
N ASP A 73 -40.70 12.73 -26.13
CA ASP A 73 -41.42 11.71 -26.93
C ASP A 73 -41.57 10.37 -26.19
N VAL A 74 -41.83 10.42 -24.89
CA VAL A 74 -42.05 9.22 -24.05
C VAL A 74 -43.40 8.60 -24.40
N THR A 75 -43.48 7.27 -24.41
CA THR A 75 -44.72 6.51 -24.67
C THR A 75 -45.04 5.63 -23.47
N ASP A 76 -46.28 5.63 -23.00
CA ASP A 76 -46.70 4.69 -21.95
C ASP A 76 -47.22 3.36 -22.52
N GLN A 77 -47.55 2.42 -21.63
CA GLN A 77 -48.04 1.09 -22.01
C GLN A 77 -49.34 1.08 -22.83
N ASP A 78 -50.11 2.17 -22.78
CA ASP A 78 -51.37 2.33 -23.51
C ASP A 78 -51.16 3.07 -24.84
N GLY A 79 -49.91 3.45 -25.16
CA GLY A 79 -49.55 4.19 -26.38
C GLY A 79 -49.74 5.70 -26.27
N LYS A 80 -50.02 6.24 -25.09
CA LYS A 80 -50.13 7.70 -24.88
C LYS A 80 -48.74 8.32 -24.86
N LYS A 81 -48.61 9.49 -25.48
CA LYS A 81 -47.38 10.29 -25.51
C LYS A 81 -47.28 11.24 -24.31
N TRP A 82 -46.06 11.41 -23.81
CA TRP A 82 -45.75 12.20 -22.63
C TRP A 82 -44.47 13.01 -22.81
N ARG A 83 -44.47 14.23 -22.26
CA ARG A 83 -43.28 15.05 -22.02
C ARG A 83 -42.95 15.00 -20.54
N LEU A 84 -41.91 14.26 -20.19
CA LEU A 84 -41.54 13.99 -18.80
C LEU A 84 -40.25 14.73 -18.44
N LEU A 85 -40.32 15.53 -17.37
CA LEU A 85 -39.14 16.15 -16.77
C LEU A 85 -38.43 15.16 -15.87
N GLU A 86 -37.18 14.84 -16.18
CA GLU A 86 -36.31 14.01 -15.36
C GLU A 86 -35.88 14.77 -14.08
N ARG A 87 -35.11 14.10 -13.21
CA ARG A 87 -34.62 14.65 -11.95
C ARG A 87 -34.08 16.08 -12.09
N GLN A 88 -34.49 16.93 -11.16
CA GLN A 88 -34.10 18.34 -11.15
C GLN A 88 -32.92 18.56 -10.23
N TYR A 89 -31.93 19.28 -10.74
CA TYR A 89 -30.74 19.70 -10.02
C TYR A 89 -30.77 21.20 -9.81
N SER A 90 -30.25 21.68 -8.69
CA SER A 90 -30.22 23.10 -8.36
C SER A 90 -29.00 23.48 -7.55
N SER A 91 -28.70 24.78 -7.55
CA SER A 91 -27.68 25.40 -6.71
C SER A 91 -27.85 24.99 -5.25
N GLU A 92 -26.79 24.44 -4.65
CA GLU A 92 -26.75 24.00 -3.25
C GLU A 92 -27.88 23.03 -2.89
N SER A 93 -28.37 22.26 -3.88
CA SER A 93 -29.50 21.33 -3.74
C SER A 93 -30.82 21.95 -3.28
N ASP A 94 -31.04 23.25 -3.49
CA ASP A 94 -32.25 23.96 -3.07
C ASP A 94 -33.53 23.44 -3.76
N ASP A 95 -34.42 22.80 -2.98
CA ASP A 95 -35.70 22.26 -3.47
C ASP A 95 -36.70 23.35 -3.90
N VAL A 96 -36.57 24.58 -3.40
CA VAL A 96 -37.38 25.72 -3.84
C VAL A 96 -37.05 26.08 -5.29
N LEU A 97 -35.76 26.04 -5.66
CA LEU A 97 -35.33 26.28 -7.04
C LEU A 97 -35.76 25.16 -7.98
N LYS A 98 -35.67 23.89 -7.54
CA LYS A 98 -36.21 22.74 -8.30
C LYS A 98 -37.71 22.90 -8.54
N ARG A 99 -38.45 23.31 -7.50
CA ARG A 99 -39.90 23.55 -7.61
C ARG A 99 -40.22 24.69 -8.55
N LEU A 100 -39.48 25.78 -8.48
CA LEU A 100 -39.66 26.93 -9.36
C LEU A 100 -39.45 26.57 -10.84
N LEU A 101 -38.44 25.76 -11.16
CA LEU A 101 -38.23 25.24 -12.51
C LEU A 101 -39.45 24.44 -13.00
N VAL A 102 -39.94 23.50 -12.19
CA VAL A 102 -41.14 22.71 -12.50
C VAL A 102 -42.36 23.60 -12.72
N ASP A 103 -42.63 24.54 -11.81
CA ASP A 103 -43.82 25.40 -11.88
C ASP A 103 -43.80 26.29 -13.15
N LYS A 104 -42.63 26.83 -13.54
CA LYS A 104 -42.47 27.60 -14.79
C LYS A 104 -42.72 26.73 -16.03
N LEU A 105 -42.17 25.51 -16.06
CA LEU A 105 -42.39 24.55 -17.15
C LEU A 105 -43.86 24.15 -17.30
N ILE A 106 -44.59 23.99 -16.18
CA ILE A 106 -46.03 23.74 -16.20
C ILE A 106 -46.79 24.97 -16.72
N GLN A 107 -46.47 26.16 -16.22
CA GLN A 107 -47.14 27.41 -16.61
C GLN A 107 -47.01 27.69 -18.11
N GLU A 108 -45.85 27.41 -18.70
CA GLU A 108 -45.60 27.59 -20.14
C GLU A 108 -45.99 26.36 -20.98
N GLY A 109 -46.48 25.30 -20.34
CA GLY A 109 -47.04 24.13 -21.00
C GLY A 109 -46.01 23.21 -21.66
N TYR A 110 -44.78 23.17 -21.15
CA TYR A 110 -43.68 22.36 -21.69
C TYR A 110 -43.75 20.88 -21.30
N ILE A 111 -44.36 20.55 -20.16
CA ILE A 111 -44.31 19.21 -19.56
C ILE A 111 -45.71 18.68 -19.25
N ASP A 112 -45.84 17.35 -19.26
CA ASP A 112 -47.07 16.62 -18.90
C ASP A 112 -46.91 15.87 -17.55
N GLY A 113 -45.66 15.63 -17.14
CA GLY A 113 -45.31 15.08 -15.85
C GLY A 113 -43.86 15.37 -15.49
N TYR A 114 -43.49 15.11 -14.24
CA TYR A 114 -42.14 15.34 -13.73
C TYR A 114 -41.76 14.33 -12.66
N LYS A 115 -40.47 14.06 -12.52
CA LYS A 115 -39.93 13.25 -11.43
C LYS A 115 -40.09 14.01 -10.12
N VAL A 116 -40.61 13.36 -9.09
CA VAL A 116 -40.89 13.95 -7.77
C VAL A 116 -39.64 14.65 -7.24
N ILE A 117 -39.81 15.89 -6.78
CA ILE A 117 -38.71 16.68 -6.22
C ILE A 117 -38.17 15.97 -4.98
N GLY A 118 -36.85 15.78 -4.93
CA GLY A 118 -36.20 15.03 -3.85
C GLY A 118 -36.21 13.51 -4.03
N ALA A 119 -36.76 12.98 -5.13
CA ALA A 119 -36.65 11.57 -5.44
C ALA A 119 -35.19 11.12 -5.60
N SER A 120 -34.93 9.88 -5.19
CA SER A 120 -33.63 9.23 -5.32
C SER A 120 -33.28 8.99 -6.80
N CYS A 121 -31.99 9.03 -7.12
CA CYS A 121 -31.48 8.64 -8.44
C CYS A 121 -31.75 7.17 -8.78
N HIS A 122 -32.00 6.32 -7.78
CA HIS A 122 -32.30 4.90 -8.01
C HIS A 122 -33.80 4.61 -8.24
N ASP A 123 -34.68 5.59 -8.04
CA ASP A 123 -36.12 5.39 -8.18
C ASP A 123 -36.63 5.80 -9.57
N ALA A 124 -36.67 4.82 -10.47
CA ALA A 124 -37.08 5.03 -11.86
C ALA A 124 -38.59 5.30 -12.05
N ASN A 125 -39.42 5.02 -11.05
CA ASN A 125 -40.89 5.10 -11.16
C ASN A 125 -41.47 6.35 -10.48
N SER A 126 -40.64 7.21 -9.90
CA SER A 126 -41.06 8.37 -9.12
C SER A 126 -41.58 9.54 -9.96
N PHE A 127 -42.45 9.30 -10.94
CA PHE A 127 -43.11 10.34 -11.74
C PHE A 127 -44.49 10.71 -11.20
N VAL A 128 -44.87 11.97 -11.40
CA VAL A 128 -46.22 12.50 -11.16
C VAL A 128 -46.69 13.33 -12.37
N GLU A 129 -48.01 13.40 -12.57
CA GLU A 129 -48.63 14.35 -13.50
C GLU A 129 -48.48 15.79 -13.02
N ILE A 130 -48.71 16.77 -13.90
CA ILE A 130 -48.73 18.20 -13.53
C ILE A 130 -49.73 18.52 -12.41
N ASP A 131 -50.81 17.74 -12.29
CA ASP A 131 -51.83 17.87 -11.25
C ASP A 131 -51.44 17.16 -9.92
N GLY A 132 -50.27 16.50 -9.89
CA GLY A 132 -49.73 15.81 -8.72
C GLY A 132 -50.19 14.35 -8.56
N ASN A 133 -50.97 13.81 -9.50
CA ASN A 133 -51.34 12.40 -9.49
C ASN A 133 -50.12 11.51 -9.73
N SER A 134 -50.00 10.42 -8.97
CA SER A 134 -48.88 9.49 -9.13
C SER A 134 -48.93 8.74 -10.47
N LEU A 135 -47.76 8.58 -11.09
CA LEU A 135 -47.53 7.78 -12.28
C LEU A 135 -46.64 6.55 -11.99
N SER A 136 -46.47 6.16 -10.73
CA SER A 136 -45.54 5.07 -10.36
C SER A 136 -45.89 3.71 -10.94
N ASP A 137 -47.17 3.48 -11.23
CA ASP A 137 -47.65 2.22 -11.83
C ASP A 137 -47.56 2.24 -13.37
N ARG A 138 -47.11 3.36 -13.97
CA ARG A 138 -46.97 3.49 -15.42
C ARG A 138 -45.64 2.92 -15.89
N LYS A 139 -45.72 2.27 -17.04
CA LYS A 139 -44.58 1.71 -17.77
C LYS A 139 -44.34 2.59 -18.98
N PHE A 140 -43.21 3.27 -18.98
CA PHE A 140 -42.78 4.19 -20.00
C PHE A 140 -41.63 3.61 -20.82
N GLU A 141 -41.64 3.92 -22.10
CA GLU A 141 -40.56 3.67 -23.04
C GLU A 141 -40.21 4.93 -23.82
N ILE A 142 -38.94 5.06 -24.20
CA ILE A 142 -38.45 6.11 -25.08
C ILE A 142 -37.50 5.52 -26.12
N GLU A 143 -37.53 6.09 -27.33
CA GLU A 143 -36.53 5.82 -28.36
C GLU A 143 -35.14 6.25 -27.85
N CYS A 144 -34.19 5.33 -27.92
CA CYS A 144 -32.82 5.51 -27.48
C CYS A 144 -31.90 4.81 -28.48
N ASN A 145 -31.17 5.58 -29.29
CA ASN A 145 -30.29 5.07 -30.33
C ASN A 145 -28.84 5.19 -29.87
N LEU A 146 -28.23 4.06 -29.49
CA LEU A 146 -26.83 3.96 -29.06
C LEU A 146 -26.12 2.88 -29.85
N GLU A 147 -24.96 3.20 -30.38
CA GLU A 147 -23.93 2.23 -30.77
C GLU A 147 -23.07 1.86 -29.55
N GLU A 148 -22.35 0.74 -29.62
CA GLU A 148 -21.58 0.21 -28.48
C GLU A 148 -20.51 1.17 -27.95
N THR A 149 -19.94 2.02 -28.82
CA THR A 149 -18.91 3.01 -28.48
C THR A 149 -19.45 4.42 -28.22
N ASP A 150 -20.77 4.62 -28.30
CA ASP A 150 -21.35 5.95 -28.10
C ASP A 150 -21.24 6.38 -26.63
N THR A 151 -21.03 7.68 -26.43
CA THR A 151 -20.94 8.27 -25.08
C THR A 151 -22.25 8.10 -24.31
N LEU A 152 -22.17 7.52 -23.13
CA LEU A 152 -23.29 7.36 -22.21
C LEU A 152 -23.43 8.54 -21.25
N SER A 153 -24.66 8.73 -20.79
CA SER A 153 -24.96 9.58 -19.64
C SER A 153 -25.74 8.75 -18.63
N TYR A 154 -25.42 8.89 -17.33
CA TYR A 154 -26.15 8.22 -16.26
C TYR A 154 -27.65 8.56 -16.34
N GLN A 155 -28.49 7.52 -16.42
CA GLN A 155 -29.95 7.66 -16.51
C GLN A 155 -30.64 7.34 -15.18
N ASP A 156 -31.38 8.33 -14.66
CA ASP A 156 -32.14 8.21 -13.41
C ASP A 156 -33.41 7.36 -13.56
N SER A 157 -34.10 7.46 -14.72
CA SER A 157 -35.38 6.76 -14.92
C SER A 157 -35.35 5.78 -16.07
N PHE A 158 -34.95 6.20 -17.27
CA PHE A 158 -34.91 5.33 -18.45
C PHE A 158 -33.63 4.51 -18.54
N LYS A 159 -33.45 3.61 -17.58
CA LYS A 159 -32.18 2.91 -17.38
C LYS A 159 -32.10 1.53 -17.99
N TRP A 160 -33.22 0.82 -18.14
CA TRP A 160 -33.21 -0.49 -18.78
C TRP A 160 -33.18 -0.32 -20.30
N TYR A 161 -32.04 -0.58 -20.94
CA TYR A 161 -31.85 -0.36 -22.37
C TYR A 161 -31.87 -1.66 -23.17
N SER A 162 -32.66 -1.70 -24.24
CA SER A 162 -32.73 -2.80 -25.19
C SER A 162 -32.03 -2.40 -26.50
N TYR A 163 -30.78 -2.82 -26.66
CA TYR A 163 -29.95 -2.53 -27.84
C TYR A 163 -30.64 -2.94 -29.14
N SER A 164 -31.18 -4.15 -29.19
CA SER A 164 -31.87 -4.70 -30.38
C SER A 164 -33.13 -3.94 -30.80
N ARG A 165 -33.71 -3.14 -29.91
CA ARG A 165 -34.94 -2.37 -30.16
C ARG A 165 -34.70 -0.86 -30.19
N SER A 166 -33.49 -0.41 -29.85
CA SER A 166 -33.15 1.00 -29.68
C SER A 166 -34.16 1.74 -28.78
N LYS A 167 -34.42 1.15 -27.60
CA LYS A 167 -35.37 1.68 -26.62
C LYS A 167 -34.87 1.55 -25.20
N ALA A 168 -35.12 2.59 -24.40
CA ALA A 168 -34.91 2.59 -22.96
C ALA A 168 -36.25 2.61 -22.21
N TYR A 169 -36.31 1.91 -21.09
CA TYR A 169 -37.52 1.71 -20.28
C TYR A 169 -37.30 2.21 -18.85
N ASN A 170 -38.38 2.63 -18.18
CA ASN A 170 -38.36 2.92 -16.75
C ASN A 170 -38.70 1.70 -15.87
N TYR A 171 -38.80 0.52 -16.48
CA TYR A 171 -39.09 -0.75 -15.81
C TYR A 171 -38.19 -1.83 -16.39
N GLU A 172 -37.93 -2.87 -15.61
CA GLU A 172 -37.18 -4.03 -16.08
C GLU A 172 -37.93 -4.73 -17.22
N ASN A 173 -37.31 -4.71 -18.40
CA ASN A 173 -37.84 -5.33 -19.60
C ASN A 173 -37.02 -6.59 -19.91
N PRO A 174 -37.64 -7.77 -20.16
CA PRO A 174 -36.90 -8.99 -20.48
C PRO A 174 -35.99 -8.89 -21.71
N ASP A 175 -36.26 -7.93 -22.60
CA ASP A 175 -35.48 -7.69 -23.81
C ASP A 175 -34.32 -6.69 -23.59
N SER A 176 -34.14 -6.18 -22.36
CA SER A 176 -33.04 -5.28 -22.02
C SER A 176 -31.69 -5.99 -22.10
N SER A 177 -30.75 -5.35 -22.79
CA SER A 177 -29.39 -5.84 -23.03
C SER A 177 -28.38 -5.15 -22.11
N TYR A 178 -28.66 -3.90 -21.69
CA TYR A 178 -27.77 -3.08 -20.87
C TYR A 178 -28.56 -2.30 -19.82
N ASN A 179 -27.86 -1.82 -18.80
CA ASN A 179 -28.38 -0.86 -17.83
C ASN A 179 -27.61 0.46 -17.95
N LEU A 180 -28.33 1.57 -18.05
CA LEU A 180 -27.79 2.92 -18.23
C LEU A 180 -27.70 3.71 -16.91
N ASP A 181 -27.90 3.06 -15.77
CA ASP A 181 -27.60 3.63 -14.44
C ASP A 181 -26.13 3.43 -14.04
N THR A 182 -25.23 3.48 -15.03
CA THR A 182 -23.78 3.41 -14.88
C THR A 182 -23.13 4.76 -15.16
N THR A 183 -21.92 4.95 -14.62
CA THR A 183 -21.02 6.05 -14.97
C THR A 183 -19.99 5.63 -16.01
N ASP A 184 -20.16 4.51 -16.70
CA ASP A 184 -19.31 4.11 -17.83
C ASP A 184 -19.37 5.12 -18.99
N LEU A 185 -18.28 5.31 -19.72
CA LEU A 185 -18.19 6.16 -20.91
C LEU A 185 -19.04 5.61 -22.05
N ASN A 186 -19.07 4.29 -22.25
CA ASN A 186 -19.81 3.64 -23.34
C ASN A 186 -20.32 2.24 -22.92
N LEU A 187 -21.01 1.51 -23.81
CA LEU A 187 -21.65 0.22 -23.48
C LEU A 187 -20.64 -0.93 -23.25
N TYR A 188 -19.36 -0.75 -23.58
CA TYR A 188 -18.29 -1.70 -23.23
C TYR A 188 -17.86 -1.60 -21.76
N GLY A 189 -18.27 -0.54 -21.06
CA GLY A 189 -17.73 -0.18 -19.74
C GLY A 189 -16.55 0.76 -19.85
N ASP A 190 -16.23 1.46 -18.77
CA ASP A 190 -14.93 2.11 -18.64
C ASP A 190 -13.86 1.04 -18.44
N THR A 191 -12.83 1.01 -19.28
CA THR A 191 -11.60 0.23 -19.01
C THR A 191 -10.79 0.80 -17.83
N ASP A 192 -11.32 1.83 -17.18
CA ASP A 192 -10.59 2.73 -16.28
C ASP A 192 -11.00 2.47 -14.82
N GLU A 193 -11.27 1.21 -14.48
CA GLU A 193 -11.42 0.78 -13.07
C GLU A 193 -10.07 0.69 -12.33
N ASP A 194 -8.96 1.07 -12.97
CA ASP A 194 -7.72 1.41 -12.29
C ASP A 194 -7.54 2.94 -12.44
N GLY A 195 -7.82 3.68 -11.37
CA GLY A 195 -7.21 5.00 -11.23
C GLY A 195 -5.70 4.87 -11.48
N SER A 196 -5.07 5.91 -12.03
CA SER A 196 -3.62 5.93 -12.23
C SER A 196 -2.92 5.29 -11.03
N PRO A 197 -2.05 4.27 -11.24
CA PRO A 197 -1.40 3.56 -10.14
C PRO A 197 -0.89 4.54 -9.07
N TRP A 198 -1.28 4.30 -7.82
CA TRP A 198 -1.02 5.23 -6.73
C TRP A 198 0.22 4.80 -5.96
N ASP A 199 1.21 5.67 -5.88
CA ASP A 199 2.37 5.48 -5.01
C ASP A 199 1.98 5.73 -3.55
N GLU A 200 1.87 4.66 -2.76
CA GLU A 200 1.51 4.70 -1.35
C GLU A 200 2.62 5.27 -0.46
N TYR A 201 3.88 5.23 -0.88
CA TYR A 201 5.00 5.75 -0.07
C TYR A 201 5.22 7.25 -0.31
N HIS A 202 5.22 7.68 -1.58
CA HIS A 202 5.45 9.06 -1.97
C HIS A 202 4.17 9.91 -2.12
N GLN A 203 2.99 9.26 -2.14
CA GLN A 203 1.67 9.90 -2.15
C GLN A 203 1.36 10.70 -3.43
N TYR A 204 1.54 10.09 -4.59
CA TYR A 204 1.16 10.67 -5.90
C TYR A 204 0.74 9.60 -6.93
N ASP A 205 0.05 10.04 -7.99
CA ASP A 205 -0.32 9.20 -9.14
C ASP A 205 0.87 8.96 -10.08
N CYS A 206 1.19 7.70 -10.38
CA CYS A 206 2.29 7.29 -11.26
C CYS A 206 1.82 6.38 -12.41
N ASP A 207 2.73 6.08 -13.34
CA ASP A 207 2.42 5.24 -14.52
C ASP A 207 2.39 3.73 -14.18
N GLU A 208 3.24 3.27 -13.24
CA GLU A 208 3.36 1.87 -12.84
C GLU A 208 3.88 1.76 -11.40
N THR A 209 3.33 0.83 -10.62
CA THR A 209 3.79 0.55 -9.26
C THR A 209 4.42 -0.84 -9.13
N THR A 210 5.44 -0.94 -8.28
CA THR A 210 6.04 -2.18 -7.80
C THR A 210 5.58 -2.47 -6.36
N LEU A 211 5.22 -3.72 -6.09
CA LEU A 211 4.87 -4.18 -4.74
C LEU A 211 6.12 -4.21 -3.85
N CYS A 212 6.12 -3.41 -2.79
CA CYS A 212 7.18 -3.31 -1.80
C CYS A 212 6.64 -3.57 -0.39
N TYR A 213 7.54 -3.71 0.59
CA TYR A 213 7.18 -3.90 1.99
C TYR A 213 7.81 -2.83 2.88
N LEU A 214 6.98 -2.18 3.71
CA LEU A 214 7.39 -1.20 4.71
C LEU A 214 6.94 -1.69 6.10
N HIS A 215 7.91 -1.99 6.96
CA HIS A 215 7.70 -2.57 8.29
C HIS A 215 6.81 -3.83 8.24
N GLY A 216 7.05 -4.66 7.22
CA GLY A 216 6.29 -5.88 6.94
C GLY A 216 4.91 -5.68 6.31
N ASN A 217 4.49 -4.45 6.00
CA ASN A 217 3.23 -4.17 5.33
C ASN A 217 3.45 -4.00 3.83
N ALA A 218 2.68 -4.72 3.02
CA ALA A 218 2.70 -4.58 1.57
C ALA A 218 2.13 -3.22 1.14
N ILE A 219 2.85 -2.51 0.28
CA ILE A 219 2.52 -1.20 -0.29
C ILE A 219 2.91 -1.15 -1.77
N ASN A 220 2.18 -0.39 -2.58
CA ASN A 220 2.53 -0.11 -3.97
C ASN A 220 3.37 1.17 -4.04
N VAL A 221 4.53 1.11 -4.68
CA VAL A 221 5.48 2.24 -4.81
C VAL A 221 5.80 2.44 -6.28
N ASP A 222 5.98 3.68 -6.74
CA ASP A 222 6.34 3.99 -8.12
C ASP A 222 7.59 3.19 -8.54
N SER A 223 7.44 2.42 -9.62
CA SER A 223 8.50 1.56 -10.17
C SER A 223 9.75 2.34 -10.60
N GLU A 224 9.62 3.63 -10.89
CA GLU A 224 10.73 4.52 -11.25
C GLU A 224 11.34 5.24 -10.03
N ASN A 225 10.83 5.00 -8.81
CA ASN A 225 11.28 5.66 -7.59
C ASN A 225 11.39 4.66 -6.40
N LEU A 226 12.31 3.70 -6.51
CA LEU A 226 12.54 2.66 -5.49
C LEU A 226 13.80 2.89 -4.64
N ASP A 227 14.34 4.12 -4.59
CA ASP A 227 15.63 4.42 -3.97
C ASP A 227 15.74 4.04 -2.48
N ASP A 228 14.61 4.03 -1.75
CA ASP A 228 14.55 3.66 -0.34
C ASP A 228 14.31 2.15 -0.10
N PHE A 229 14.16 1.36 -1.17
CA PHE A 229 13.83 -0.05 -1.12
C PHE A 229 14.99 -0.92 -1.65
N LEU A 230 15.27 -2.01 -0.95
CA LEU A 230 16.29 -2.97 -1.29
C LEU A 230 15.66 -4.26 -1.79
N TRP A 231 16.18 -4.78 -2.91
CA TRP A 231 15.80 -6.09 -3.42
C TRP A 231 16.45 -7.20 -2.59
N ILE A 232 15.63 -8.11 -2.06
CA ILE A 232 16.07 -9.30 -1.35
C ILE A 232 15.91 -10.52 -2.28
N SER A 233 17.04 -11.08 -2.70
CA SER A 233 17.06 -12.17 -3.70
C SER A 233 16.45 -13.48 -3.18
N SER A 234 16.53 -13.74 -1.88
CA SER A 234 16.02 -14.97 -1.26
C SER A 234 14.49 -15.04 -1.24
N THR A 235 13.82 -13.90 -1.08
CA THR A 235 12.35 -13.78 -1.09
C THR A 235 11.81 -13.40 -2.46
N GLY A 236 12.62 -12.69 -3.27
CA GLY A 236 12.18 -12.12 -4.54
C GLY A 236 11.29 -10.89 -4.35
N GLU A 237 11.59 -10.08 -3.34
CA GLU A 237 10.75 -8.95 -2.91
C GLU A 237 11.59 -7.70 -2.61
N TYR A 238 10.96 -6.53 -2.73
CA TYR A 238 11.52 -5.25 -2.29
C TYR A 238 11.08 -4.93 -0.86
N HIS A 239 12.04 -4.62 0.00
CA HIS A 239 11.81 -4.24 1.40
C HIS A 239 12.46 -2.90 1.69
N HIS A 240 11.85 -2.09 2.55
CA HIS A 240 12.41 -0.80 2.94
C HIS A 240 13.77 -0.99 3.62
N LYS A 241 14.73 -0.11 3.35
CA LYS A 241 16.10 -0.22 3.86
C LYS A 241 16.21 -0.34 5.39
N ASP A 242 15.25 0.24 6.12
CA ASP A 242 15.22 0.21 7.59
C ASP A 242 14.88 -1.19 8.14
N ASP A 243 14.26 -2.06 7.35
CA ASP A 243 13.92 -3.43 7.73
C ASP A 243 15.01 -4.44 7.30
N CYS A 244 16.08 -3.95 6.64
CA CYS A 244 17.10 -4.75 5.99
C CYS A 244 18.46 -4.61 6.69
N VAL A 245 19.23 -5.68 6.67
CA VAL A 245 20.66 -5.70 7.02
C VAL A 245 21.47 -6.29 5.86
N CYS A 246 22.76 -5.99 5.81
CA CYS A 246 23.67 -6.50 4.79
C CYS A 246 24.61 -7.52 5.43
N CYS A 247 24.79 -8.68 4.79
CA CYS A 247 25.72 -9.69 5.26
C CYS A 247 27.17 -9.23 5.07
N ASP A 248 27.93 -9.07 6.15
CA ASP A 248 29.32 -8.57 6.07
C ASP A 248 30.32 -9.50 5.37
N ASN A 249 29.94 -10.77 5.18
CA ASN A 249 30.79 -11.71 4.46
C ASN A 249 30.57 -11.68 2.93
N CYS A 250 29.32 -11.67 2.47
CA CYS A 250 29.00 -11.77 1.04
C CYS A 250 28.39 -10.51 0.41
N GLY A 251 27.98 -9.52 1.21
CA GLY A 251 27.34 -8.29 0.77
C GLY A 251 25.89 -8.43 0.32
N GLU A 252 25.24 -9.55 0.63
CA GLU A 252 23.82 -9.79 0.29
C GLU A 252 22.90 -9.13 1.31
N ASN A 253 21.85 -8.45 0.83
CA ASN A 253 20.82 -7.86 1.67
C ASN A 253 19.81 -8.92 2.11
N LEU A 254 19.40 -8.83 3.37
CA LEU A 254 18.40 -9.72 3.97
C LEU A 254 17.58 -8.97 5.02
N LEU A 255 16.47 -9.56 5.43
CA LEU A 255 15.66 -9.03 6.52
C LEU A 255 16.41 -9.17 7.85
N GLU A 256 16.34 -8.13 8.68
CA GLU A 256 16.98 -8.13 10.01
C GLU A 256 16.52 -9.33 10.85
N GLY A 257 15.22 -9.68 10.78
CA GLY A 257 14.63 -10.81 11.49
C GLY A 257 15.09 -12.20 11.02
N ASP A 258 15.65 -12.31 9.81
CA ASP A 258 16.15 -13.55 9.23
C ASP A 258 17.68 -13.68 9.32
N ALA A 259 18.35 -12.65 9.86
CA ALA A 259 19.79 -12.61 9.96
C ALA A 259 20.33 -13.40 11.16
N GLU A 260 21.41 -14.14 10.94
CA GLU A 260 22.19 -14.75 12.01
C GLU A 260 23.11 -13.66 12.61
N TYR A 261 22.99 -13.41 13.91
CA TYR A 261 23.84 -12.46 14.62
C TYR A 261 25.01 -13.19 15.28
N SER A 262 26.24 -12.68 15.11
CA SER A 262 27.42 -13.19 15.81
C SER A 262 27.82 -12.28 16.96
N GLU A 263 27.93 -12.84 18.16
CA GLU A 263 28.51 -12.14 19.32
C GLU A 263 30.02 -11.94 19.20
N VAL A 264 30.71 -12.66 18.31
CA VAL A 264 32.16 -12.57 18.12
C VAL A 264 32.53 -11.37 17.25
N THR A 265 31.80 -11.18 16.16
CA THR A 265 32.03 -10.05 15.24
C THR A 265 31.12 -8.87 15.50
N GLU A 266 30.05 -9.05 16.28
CA GLU A 266 28.96 -8.09 16.54
C GLU A 266 28.16 -7.70 15.28
N GLU A 267 28.15 -8.55 14.27
CA GLU A 267 27.55 -8.28 12.95
C GLU A 267 26.50 -9.32 12.52
N HIS A 268 25.79 -9.03 11.43
CA HIS A 268 24.71 -9.85 10.87
C HIS A 268 25.13 -10.61 9.60
N TYR A 269 24.64 -11.85 9.47
CA TYR A 269 25.01 -12.75 8.37
C TYR A 269 23.80 -13.44 7.74
N CYS A 270 23.87 -13.66 6.42
CA CYS A 270 22.80 -14.32 5.67
C CYS A 270 22.65 -15.81 5.95
N CYS A 271 23.69 -16.45 6.49
CA CYS A 271 23.67 -17.86 6.85
C CYS A 271 24.81 -18.20 7.81
N LYS A 272 24.67 -19.35 8.47
CA LYS A 272 25.66 -19.89 9.40
C LYS A 272 27.06 -20.04 8.78
N GLU A 273 27.15 -20.43 7.51
CA GLU A 273 28.44 -20.59 6.83
C GLU A 273 29.18 -19.25 6.64
N CYS A 274 28.45 -18.18 6.32
CA CYS A 274 29.02 -16.84 6.22
C CYS A 274 29.50 -16.33 7.59
N MET A 275 28.70 -16.57 8.62
CA MET A 275 29.04 -16.23 10.00
C MET A 275 30.29 -16.98 10.47
N GLU A 276 30.33 -18.31 10.36
CA GLU A 276 31.47 -19.13 10.78
C GLU A 276 32.77 -18.71 10.07
N LYS A 277 32.72 -18.43 8.77
CA LYS A 277 33.88 -17.92 8.01
C LYS A 277 34.36 -16.55 8.51
N ALA A 278 33.43 -15.65 8.81
CA ALA A 278 33.74 -14.32 9.32
C ALA A 278 34.34 -14.40 10.74
N GLU A 279 33.75 -15.22 11.61
CA GLU A 279 34.26 -15.48 12.95
C GLU A 279 35.66 -16.09 12.93
N ASP A 280 35.91 -17.10 12.10
CA ASP A 280 37.22 -17.72 11.97
C ASP A 280 38.27 -16.69 11.53
N THR A 281 37.92 -15.83 10.57
CA THR A 281 38.79 -14.75 10.10
C THR A 281 39.03 -13.71 11.18
N PHE A 282 38.02 -13.41 12.00
CA PHE A 282 38.13 -12.47 13.12
C PHE A 282 39.01 -13.03 14.24
N LYS A 283 38.75 -14.25 14.70
CA LYS A 283 39.52 -14.95 15.73
C LYS A 283 40.99 -15.05 15.33
N GLN A 284 41.27 -15.42 14.08
CA GLN A 284 42.64 -15.47 13.55
C GLN A 284 43.41 -14.15 13.62
N LYS A 285 42.72 -13.01 13.57
CA LYS A 285 43.33 -11.68 13.59
C LYS A 285 43.40 -11.06 14.97
N ASN A 286 42.44 -11.37 15.84
CA ASN A 286 42.21 -10.64 17.08
C ASN A 286 42.39 -11.48 18.35
N TRP A 287 42.33 -12.81 18.26
CA TRP A 287 42.36 -13.73 19.39
C TRP A 287 43.67 -14.53 19.45
N TYR A 288 43.87 -15.27 20.52
CA TYR A 288 45.06 -16.06 20.81
C TYR A 288 44.74 -17.56 20.75
N TYR A 289 45.49 -18.31 19.96
CA TYR A 289 45.26 -19.74 19.76
C TYR A 289 46.02 -20.59 20.79
N SER A 290 45.32 -21.55 21.39
CA SER A 290 45.92 -22.61 22.19
C SER A 290 46.19 -23.84 21.32
N GLU A 291 47.46 -24.24 21.23
CA GLU A 291 47.89 -25.45 20.51
C GLU A 291 47.54 -26.74 21.26
N TYR A 292 47.35 -26.68 22.58
CA TYR A 292 46.94 -27.81 23.39
C TYR A 292 45.43 -28.03 23.33
N ASP A 293 44.65 -26.96 23.50
CA ASP A 293 43.18 -27.03 23.52
C ASP A 293 42.58 -27.09 22.10
N ASP A 294 43.35 -26.72 21.07
CA ASP A 294 42.89 -26.57 19.68
C ASP A 294 41.73 -25.54 19.54
N GLU A 295 41.79 -24.47 20.34
CA GLU A 295 40.76 -23.44 20.47
C GLU A 295 41.34 -22.02 20.51
N TRP A 296 40.52 -21.01 20.20
CA TRP A 296 40.86 -19.59 20.25
C TRP A 296 40.30 -18.91 21.51
N TYR A 297 41.09 -18.01 22.11
CA TYR A 297 40.74 -17.28 23.33
C TYR A 297 40.93 -15.77 23.13
N GLU A 298 40.01 -14.97 23.67
CA GLU A 298 39.98 -13.52 23.46
C GLU A 298 41.15 -12.78 24.14
N SER A 299 41.53 -13.20 25.35
CA SER A 299 42.60 -12.55 26.13
C SER A 299 43.91 -13.33 26.07
N LEU A 300 45.03 -12.60 25.98
CA LEU A 300 46.36 -13.19 26.13
C LEU A 300 46.58 -13.75 27.54
N ASP A 301 45.95 -13.14 28.55
CA ASP A 301 46.08 -13.56 29.96
C ASP A 301 45.46 -14.94 30.22
N ASP A 302 44.58 -15.40 29.31
CA ASP A 302 43.97 -16.72 29.36
C ASP A 302 44.91 -17.81 28.82
N ILE A 303 46.01 -17.42 28.16
CA ILE A 303 46.98 -18.31 27.54
C ILE A 303 48.25 -18.39 28.38
N THR A 304 48.66 -19.61 28.68
CA THR A 304 49.95 -19.94 29.29
C THR A 304 50.65 -21.04 28.48
N ARG A 305 51.70 -21.66 29.02
CA ARG A 305 52.51 -22.67 28.34
C ARG A 305 52.55 -23.98 29.13
N ILE A 306 52.56 -25.10 28.41
CA ILE A 306 52.82 -26.44 28.94
C ILE A 306 53.86 -27.14 28.07
N ASN A 307 54.73 -27.92 28.69
CA ASN A 307 55.70 -28.76 28.03
C ASN A 307 55.12 -30.16 27.85
N ILE A 308 54.93 -30.58 26.59
CA ILE A 308 54.36 -31.88 26.20
C ILE A 308 55.46 -32.85 25.81
N TRP A 309 55.51 -34.03 26.41
CA TRP A 309 56.56 -35.02 26.15
C TRP A 309 56.35 -35.74 24.81
N ASN A 310 57.30 -35.57 23.89
CA ASN A 310 57.36 -36.34 22.66
C ASN A 310 58.24 -37.59 22.87
N GLU A 311 57.61 -38.76 23.05
CA GLU A 311 58.34 -40.02 23.27
C GLU A 311 59.29 -40.40 22.13
N SER A 312 58.90 -40.12 20.88
CA SER A 312 59.66 -40.52 19.69
C SER A 312 60.95 -39.73 19.54
N GLU A 313 60.90 -38.44 19.87
CA GLU A 313 62.04 -37.53 19.81
C GLU A 313 62.79 -37.43 21.15
N SER A 314 62.18 -37.92 22.24
CA SER A 314 62.69 -37.83 23.61
C SER A 314 63.01 -36.39 24.02
N ILE A 315 62.13 -35.45 23.65
CA ILE A 315 62.19 -34.03 24.00
C ILE A 315 60.80 -33.53 24.40
N TYR A 316 60.75 -32.43 25.15
CA TYR A 316 59.49 -31.70 25.38
C TYR A 316 59.25 -30.69 24.26
N GLU A 317 58.01 -30.60 23.81
CA GLU A 317 57.49 -29.56 22.92
C GLU A 317 56.64 -28.58 23.75
N GLU A 318 57.01 -27.31 23.75
CA GLU A 318 56.22 -26.28 24.41
C GLU A 318 54.99 -25.93 23.56
N LYS A 319 53.81 -25.96 24.18
CA LYS A 319 52.53 -25.60 23.55
C LYS A 319 51.81 -24.53 24.35
N SER A 320 51.06 -23.66 23.67
CA SER A 320 50.10 -22.78 24.34
C SER A 320 48.91 -23.57 24.89
N ILE A 321 48.47 -23.25 26.10
CA ILE A 321 47.33 -23.89 26.78
C ILE A 321 46.51 -22.84 27.53
N HIS A 322 45.19 -23.03 27.60
CA HIS A 322 44.32 -22.22 28.44
C HIS A 322 44.60 -22.43 29.93
N VAL A 323 44.61 -21.35 30.70
CA VAL A 323 44.92 -21.37 32.14
C VAL A 323 44.02 -22.33 32.92
N ASP A 324 42.72 -22.38 32.64
CA ASP A 324 41.82 -23.29 33.33
C ASP A 324 42.03 -24.76 32.94
N THR A 325 42.38 -25.03 31.68
CA THR A 325 42.73 -26.40 31.26
C THR A 325 43.97 -26.86 32.00
N LEU A 326 45.01 -26.01 32.07
CA LEU A 326 46.23 -26.32 32.80
C LEU A 326 45.96 -26.58 34.29
N ASN A 327 45.19 -25.71 34.94
CA ASN A 327 44.82 -25.86 36.35
C ASN A 327 44.08 -27.18 36.61
N ARG A 328 43.21 -27.60 35.67
CA ARG A 328 42.51 -28.88 35.75
C ARG A 328 43.47 -30.07 35.60
N LEU A 329 44.42 -30.01 34.68
CA LEU A 329 45.42 -31.06 34.51
C LEU A 329 46.27 -31.23 35.76
N ILE A 330 46.74 -30.11 36.35
CA ILE A 330 47.49 -30.13 37.61
C ILE A 330 46.63 -30.72 38.74
N GLY A 331 45.37 -30.29 38.85
CA GLY A 331 44.45 -30.78 39.89
C GLY A 331 44.11 -32.27 39.77
N ASN A 332 44.15 -32.83 38.57
CA ASN A 332 43.94 -34.25 38.29
C ASN A 332 45.21 -35.09 38.41
N GLU A 333 46.36 -34.48 38.71
CA GLU A 333 47.68 -35.12 38.67
C GLU A 333 48.09 -35.63 37.27
N ASP A 334 47.53 -35.01 36.22
CA ASP A 334 47.88 -35.24 34.81
C ASP A 334 48.96 -34.26 34.30
N ALA A 335 49.39 -33.31 35.14
CA ALA A 335 50.50 -32.40 34.87
C ALA A 335 51.21 -31.98 36.18
N TRP A 336 52.49 -31.60 36.08
CA TRP A 336 53.32 -31.24 37.23
C TRP A 336 54.05 -29.92 37.04
N GLU A 337 53.92 -29.05 38.03
CA GLU A 337 54.54 -27.73 38.08
C GLU A 337 55.95 -27.80 38.71
N PHE A 338 56.94 -27.23 38.04
CA PHE A 338 58.33 -27.14 38.49
C PHE A 338 58.89 -25.73 38.26
N GLY A 339 58.76 -24.87 39.26
CA GLY A 339 59.17 -23.47 39.15
C GLY A 339 58.11 -22.69 38.39
N GLU A 340 58.48 -22.10 37.25
CA GLU A 340 57.55 -21.40 36.34
C GLU A 340 57.07 -22.30 35.19
N ASP A 341 57.62 -23.52 35.08
CA ASP A 341 57.35 -24.44 33.97
C ASP A 341 56.40 -25.57 34.40
N VAL A 342 55.48 -25.97 33.52
CA VAL A 342 54.58 -27.12 33.73
C VAL A 342 54.83 -28.20 32.68
N PHE A 343 54.77 -29.47 33.09
CA PHE A 343 55.06 -30.64 32.26
C PHE A 343 53.93 -31.66 32.34
N ASP A 344 53.55 -32.27 31.21
CA ASP A 344 52.48 -33.28 31.11
C ASP A 344 52.92 -34.70 31.53
N GLU A 345 54.22 -34.96 31.57
CA GLU A 345 54.79 -36.27 31.87
C GLU A 345 56.08 -36.08 32.67
N VAL A 346 56.34 -36.97 33.64
CA VAL A 346 57.55 -36.98 34.46
C VAL A 346 58.16 -38.37 34.53
N ASN A 347 59.45 -38.47 34.76
CA ASN A 347 60.11 -39.77 34.91
C ASN A 347 59.60 -40.49 36.18
N PRO A 348 58.97 -41.68 36.06
CA PRO A 348 58.37 -42.37 37.22
C PRO A 348 59.39 -42.77 38.30
N SER A 349 60.66 -42.89 37.93
CA SER A 349 61.74 -43.28 38.84
C SER A 349 62.26 -42.11 39.67
N THR A 350 62.20 -40.88 39.15
CA THR A 350 62.75 -39.68 39.81
C THR A 350 61.69 -38.68 40.22
N ASN A 351 60.46 -38.81 39.71
CA ASN A 351 59.37 -37.85 39.85
C ASN A 351 59.78 -36.43 39.43
N LEU A 352 60.63 -36.35 38.40
CA LEU A 352 61.16 -35.13 37.81
C LEU A 352 60.92 -35.18 36.29
N PRO A 353 60.76 -34.03 35.61
CA PRO A 353 60.63 -34.02 34.16
C PRO A 353 61.86 -34.67 33.50
N TYR A 354 61.66 -35.32 32.36
CA TYR A 354 62.74 -35.99 31.64
C TYR A 354 63.85 -35.01 31.27
N GLY A 355 65.09 -35.32 31.66
CA GLY A 355 66.25 -34.46 31.42
C GLY A 355 66.40 -33.27 32.39
N TYR A 356 65.47 -33.08 33.32
CA TYR A 356 65.53 -32.01 34.32
C TYR A 356 66.67 -32.27 35.32
N LYS A 357 67.57 -31.30 35.48
CA LYS A 357 68.68 -31.35 36.44
C LYS A 357 68.43 -30.32 37.55
N LEU A 358 68.20 -30.80 38.77
CA LEU A 358 68.13 -29.94 39.95
C LEU A 358 69.41 -29.10 40.04
N LYS A 359 69.27 -27.76 39.98
CA LYS A 359 70.35 -26.86 40.40
C LYS A 359 70.54 -27.07 41.91
N LYS A 360 71.68 -27.65 42.31
CA LYS A 360 72.09 -27.68 43.72
C LYS A 360 72.27 -26.23 44.19
N GLU A 361 71.44 -25.75 45.10
CA GLU A 361 71.78 -24.57 45.88
C GLU A 361 72.98 -24.90 46.78
N MET A 362 74.12 -24.24 46.54
CA MET A 362 75.21 -24.20 47.49
C MET A 362 74.85 -23.20 48.58
N ASN A 363 74.43 -23.70 49.75
CA ASN A 363 74.34 -22.88 50.97
C ASN A 363 75.73 -22.30 51.26
N HIS A 364 75.89 -20.99 51.05
CA HIS A 364 77.05 -20.26 51.56
C HIS A 364 76.84 -20.01 53.06
N GLU A 365 77.48 -20.85 53.89
CA GLU A 365 77.74 -20.52 55.29
C GLU A 365 78.63 -19.27 55.33
N TYR A 366 78.04 -18.11 55.66
CA TYR A 366 78.82 -16.94 56.02
C TYR A 366 79.21 -17.03 57.49
N ALA A 367 80.46 -17.42 57.74
CA ALA A 367 81.14 -17.24 59.00
C ALA A 367 81.31 -15.75 59.28
N THR A 368 80.63 -15.22 60.29
CA THR A 368 80.93 -13.90 60.86
C THR A 368 82.14 -14.00 61.78
N VAL A 369 83.25 -13.43 61.33
CA VAL A 369 84.45 -13.17 62.14
C VAL A 369 84.22 -11.89 62.93
N GLU A 370 84.48 -11.93 64.24
CA GLU A 370 84.55 -10.80 65.16
C GLU A 370 85.57 -9.76 64.67
N GLU A 371 85.24 -8.47 64.81
CA GLU A 371 86.28 -7.50 65.18
C GLU A 371 85.70 -6.44 66.12
N ALA A 372 86.33 -6.36 67.29
CA ALA A 372 86.12 -5.36 68.32
C ALA A 372 86.88 -4.06 67.97
N VAL A 373 86.26 -2.90 68.24
CA VAL A 373 86.58 -1.92 69.30
C VAL A 373 85.66 -0.72 69.14
#